data_AF-A0A4P9C3W2-F1
#
_entry.id   AF-A0A4P9C3W2-F1
#
_cell.length_a   1.000
_cell.length_b   1.000
_cell.length_c   1.000
_cell.angle_alpha   90.00
_cell.angle_beta   90.00
_cell.angle_gamma   90.00
#
_symmetry.space_group_name_H-M   'P 1'
#
loop_
_entity.id
_entity.type
_entity.pdbx_description
1 polymer ?
#
loop_
_entity_poly.entity_id
_entity_poly.type
_entity_poly.pdbx_seq_one_letter_code
_entity_poly.pdbx_strand_id
1 'polypeptide(L)'
;MNAEFTEKAVTKKISKWQTACQAFAGTQPEELAAIAALCYKNDDTERGQAVYRQVCRYYPNAEGFFQNVEYRRIGYNEKTGLSGINFDGNIIRKGSVDAVQNYFLALGHAFPDACILAEKTAGIPGHKIEVICKNGEVIGMVTLVLEQSVISENNIKEAALTA
;
A
#
# COMPACT_ATOMS: atom_id res chain seq x y z
N MET A 1 22.27 -13.04 -49.26
CA MET A 1 22.53 -12.67 -47.86
C MET A 1 21.22 -12.20 -47.28
N ASN A 2 20.58 -13.01 -46.44
CA ASN A 2 19.31 -12.67 -45.81
C ASN A 2 19.60 -11.71 -44.67
N ALA A 3 19.10 -10.47 -44.75
CA ALA A 3 19.13 -9.55 -43.62
C ALA A 3 18.02 -9.97 -42.65
N GLU A 4 18.38 -10.66 -41.57
CA GLU A 4 17.47 -10.91 -40.46
C GLU A 4 17.22 -9.59 -39.72
N PHE A 5 15.95 -9.23 -39.53
CA PHE A 5 15.57 -8.14 -38.64
C PHE A 5 15.92 -8.54 -37.20
N THR A 6 16.81 -7.79 -36.55
CA THR A 6 16.99 -7.88 -35.10
C THR A 6 15.90 -7.04 -34.43
N GLU A 7 14.75 -7.66 -34.19
CA GLU A 7 13.66 -7.05 -33.43
C GLU A 7 14.08 -6.95 -31.95
N LYS A 8 14.70 -5.83 -31.56
CA LYS A 8 14.81 -5.47 -30.14
C LYS A 8 13.53 -4.75 -29.74
N ALA A 9 12.49 -5.50 -29.43
CA ALA A 9 11.34 -4.98 -28.70
C ALA A 9 11.83 -4.55 -27.30
N VAL A 10 11.79 -3.24 -27.01
CA VAL A 10 11.99 -2.76 -25.64
C VAL A 10 10.65 -2.89 -24.93
N THR A 11 10.52 -3.95 -24.15
CA THR A 11 9.35 -4.18 -23.31
C THR A 11 9.49 -3.39 -22.01
N LYS A 12 8.63 -2.38 -21.81
CA LYS A 12 8.52 -1.66 -20.54
C LYS A 12 7.37 -2.26 -19.74
N LYS A 13 7.71 -2.90 -18.61
CA LYS A 13 6.72 -3.36 -17.63
C LYS A 13 6.24 -2.15 -16.83
N ILE A 14 4.95 -1.84 -16.91
CA ILE A 14 4.33 -0.79 -16.10
C ILE A 14 3.54 -1.47 -14.98
N SER A 15 3.87 -1.11 -13.74
CA SER A 15 3.15 -1.52 -12.54
C SER A 15 2.19 -0.41 -12.12
N LYS A 16 0.91 -0.72 -12.00
CA LYS A 16 -0.09 0.16 -11.40
C LYS A 16 -0.62 -0.48 -10.13
N TRP A 17 -0.48 0.22 -9.01
CA TRP A 17 -1.11 -0.19 -7.76
C TRP A 17 -2.54 0.34 -7.71
N GLN A 18 -3.49 -0.50 -7.30
CA GLN A 18 -4.83 -0.09 -6.90
C GLN A 18 -4.97 -0.28 -5.39
N THR A 19 -5.53 0.70 -4.70
CA THR A 19 -5.64 0.73 -3.24
C THR A 19 -7.10 0.84 -2.82
N ALA A 20 -7.49 0.03 -1.86
CA ALA A 20 -8.77 0.14 -1.17
C ALA A 20 -8.56 0.17 0.34
N CYS A 21 -9.29 1.06 1.03
CA CYS A 21 -9.33 1.11 2.49
C CYS A 21 -10.65 0.53 2.98
N GLN A 22 -10.60 -0.41 3.91
CA GLN A 22 -11.79 -0.99 4.54
C GLN A 22 -11.71 -0.78 6.04
N ALA A 23 -12.61 0.06 6.56
CA ALA A 23 -12.74 0.33 7.99
C ALA A 23 -13.30 -0.88 8.72
N PHE A 24 -12.79 -1.13 9.92
CA PHE A 24 -13.36 -2.11 10.83
C PHE A 24 -14.57 -1.52 11.56
N ALA A 25 -15.44 -2.38 12.10
CA ALA A 25 -16.64 -1.93 12.78
C ALA A 25 -16.29 -0.93 13.91
N GLY A 26 -17.01 0.20 13.95
CA GLY A 26 -16.75 1.28 14.91
C GLY A 26 -15.70 2.31 14.48
N THR A 27 -14.97 2.07 13.38
CA THR A 27 -14.04 3.06 12.80
C THR A 27 -14.70 3.81 11.65
N GLN A 28 -14.57 5.13 11.63
CA GLN A 28 -15.02 5.93 10.49
C GLN A 28 -14.05 5.76 9.30
N PRO A 29 -14.53 5.57 8.06
CA PRO A 29 -13.66 5.45 6.88
C PRO A 29 -12.68 6.60 6.72
N GLU A 30 -13.08 7.82 7.06
CA GLU A 30 -12.26 9.03 7.01
C GLU A 30 -11.13 8.99 8.04
N GLU A 31 -11.38 8.45 9.23
CA GLU A 31 -10.35 8.28 10.27
C GLU A 31 -9.31 7.25 9.80
N LEU A 32 -9.76 6.09 9.28
CA LEU A 32 -8.84 5.10 8.72
C LEU A 32 -8.01 5.71 7.58
N ALA A 33 -8.64 6.44 6.66
CA ALA A 33 -7.97 7.08 5.54
C ALA A 33 -6.93 8.10 6.00
N ALA A 34 -7.26 8.94 6.99
CA ALA A 34 -6.32 9.89 7.56
C ALA A 34 -5.11 9.20 8.20
N ILE A 35 -5.35 8.16 9.02
CA ILE A 35 -4.28 7.39 9.68
C ILE A 35 -3.42 6.66 8.65
N ALA A 36 -4.04 6.06 7.63
CA ALA A 36 -3.35 5.42 6.52
C ALA A 36 -2.46 6.44 5.79
N ALA A 37 -3.02 7.57 5.37
CA ALA A 37 -2.26 8.64 4.71
C ALA A 37 -1.03 9.03 5.54
N LEU A 38 -1.19 9.23 6.85
CA LEU A 38 -0.09 9.61 7.73
C LEU A 38 0.98 8.51 7.88
N CYS A 39 0.56 7.23 7.93
CA CYS A 39 1.48 6.09 8.00
C CYS A 39 2.32 5.91 6.73
N TYR A 40 1.75 6.20 5.55
CA TYR A 40 2.42 6.08 4.25
C TYR A 40 3.06 7.39 3.77
N LYS A 41 2.79 8.51 4.44
CA LYS A 41 3.43 9.79 4.17
C LYS A 41 4.95 9.61 4.25
N ASN A 42 5.68 10.03 3.21
CA ASN A 42 7.13 9.87 3.08
C ASN A 42 7.63 8.40 3.12
N ASP A 43 6.79 7.43 2.75
CA ASP A 43 7.26 6.09 2.38
C ASP A 43 7.85 6.18 0.96
N ASP A 44 9.16 5.98 0.84
CA ASP A 44 9.88 6.16 -0.43
C ASP A 44 9.67 4.99 -1.41
N THR A 45 9.01 3.91 -0.99
CA THR A 45 8.69 2.79 -1.88
C THR A 45 7.59 3.18 -2.87
N GLU A 46 7.68 2.71 -4.12
CA GLU A 46 6.64 2.95 -5.14
C GLU A 46 5.23 2.58 -4.63
N ARG A 47 5.18 1.48 -3.88
CA ARG A 47 3.98 0.96 -3.22
C ARG A 47 3.43 1.95 -2.19
N GLY A 48 4.27 2.40 -1.26
CA GLY A 48 3.87 3.33 -0.20
C GLY A 48 3.40 4.66 -0.76
N GLN A 49 4.11 5.20 -1.74
CA GLN A 49 3.69 6.41 -2.44
C GLN A 49 2.37 6.23 -3.19
N ALA A 50 2.13 5.06 -3.81
CA ALA A 50 0.88 4.78 -4.50
C ALA A 50 -0.31 4.76 -3.54
N VAL A 51 -0.16 4.11 -2.38
CA VAL A 51 -1.19 4.12 -1.33
C VAL A 51 -1.47 5.54 -0.86
N TYR A 52 -0.44 6.29 -0.47
CA TYR A 52 -0.60 7.66 0.01
C TYR A 52 -1.33 8.54 -1.01
N ARG A 53 -0.90 8.53 -2.28
CA ARG A 53 -1.55 9.31 -3.34
C ARG A 53 -3.01 8.91 -3.57
N GLN A 54 -3.32 7.61 -3.58
CA GLN A 54 -4.68 7.15 -3.81
C GLN A 54 -5.60 7.45 -2.63
N VAL A 55 -5.13 7.25 -1.40
CA VAL A 55 -5.88 7.60 -0.20
C VAL A 55 -6.18 9.09 -0.18
N CYS A 56 -5.19 9.98 -0.39
CA CYS A 56 -5.44 11.42 -0.45
C CYS A 56 -6.35 11.84 -1.61
N ARG A 57 -6.32 11.10 -2.73
CA ARG A 57 -7.24 11.34 -3.86
C ARG A 57 -8.70 10.98 -3.52
N TYR A 58 -8.93 9.85 -2.85
CA TYR A 58 -10.28 9.42 -2.47
C TYR A 58 -10.80 10.14 -1.23
N TYR A 59 -9.90 10.59 -0.36
CA TYR A 59 -10.19 11.31 0.88
C TYR A 59 -9.38 12.62 0.94
N PRO A 60 -9.83 13.68 0.25
CA PRO A 60 -9.09 14.95 0.14
C PRO A 60 -8.77 15.62 1.49
N ASN A 61 -9.55 15.32 2.53
CA ASN A 61 -9.37 15.88 3.87
C ASN A 61 -8.43 15.05 4.77
N ALA A 62 -7.93 13.91 4.29
CA ALA A 62 -7.10 12.99 5.08
C ALA A 62 -5.84 13.66 5.66
N GLU A 63 -5.22 14.57 4.90
CA GLU A 63 -4.03 15.29 5.37
C GLU A 63 -4.36 16.37 6.40
N GLY A 64 -5.51 17.02 6.26
CA GLY A 64 -5.97 18.09 7.15
C GLY A 64 -6.29 17.57 8.55
N PHE A 65 -6.66 16.29 8.67
CA PHE A 65 -7.03 15.64 9.94
C PHE A 65 -5.93 15.74 11.00
N PHE A 66 -4.66 15.77 10.59
CA PHE A 66 -3.51 15.81 11.49
C PHE A 66 -2.61 17.04 11.28
N GLN A 67 -3.11 18.11 10.64
CA GLN A 67 -2.29 19.27 10.24
C GLN A 67 -1.54 19.94 11.40
N ASN A 68 -2.09 19.89 12.62
CA ASN A 68 -1.50 20.46 13.83
C ASN A 68 -1.16 19.42 14.90
N VAL A 69 -1.07 18.14 14.51
CA VAL A 69 -0.77 17.05 15.44
C VAL A 69 0.70 16.66 15.24
N GLU A 70 1.51 16.80 16.30
CA GLU A 70 2.84 16.21 16.29
C GLU A 70 2.75 14.69 16.32
N TYR A 71 3.52 14.05 15.44
CA TYR A 71 3.60 12.60 15.37
C TYR A 71 5.05 12.15 15.21
N ARG A 72 5.37 11.01 15.80
CA ARG A 72 6.65 10.31 15.64
C ARG A 72 6.46 9.14 14.71
N ARG A 73 7.20 9.11 13.61
CA ARG A 73 7.23 7.96 12.70
C ARG A 73 7.98 6.79 13.33
N ILE A 74 7.42 5.60 13.16
CA ILE A 74 8.04 4.32 13.50
C ILE A 74 8.38 3.62 12.19
N GLY A 75 9.67 3.56 11.88
CA GLY A 75 10.18 2.90 10.68
C GLY A 75 9.86 1.41 10.67
N TYR A 76 9.96 0.80 9.48
CA TYR A 76 9.79 -0.64 9.35
C TYR A 76 10.85 -1.39 10.14
N ASN A 77 10.42 -2.39 10.91
CA ASN A 77 11.29 -3.27 11.68
C ASN A 77 11.22 -4.68 11.12
N GLU A 78 12.33 -5.20 10.61
CA GLU A 78 12.42 -6.53 9.99
C GLU A 78 12.06 -7.66 10.95
N LYS A 79 12.32 -7.51 12.25
CA LYS A 79 12.02 -8.55 13.25
C LYS A 79 10.53 -8.68 13.51
N THR A 80 9.80 -7.56 13.49
CA THR A 80 8.36 -7.54 13.79
C THR A 80 7.49 -7.52 12.55
N GLY A 81 8.03 -7.09 11.40
CA GLY A 81 7.25 -6.86 10.18
C GLY A 81 6.34 -5.63 10.27
N LEU A 82 6.55 -4.74 11.24
CA LEU A 82 5.68 -3.60 11.52
C LEU A 82 6.35 -2.26 11.23
N SER A 83 5.55 -1.31 10.80
CA SER A 83 5.84 0.12 10.84
C SER A 83 4.64 0.89 11.41
N GLY A 84 4.72 2.21 11.51
CA GLY A 84 3.55 3.02 11.89
C GLY A 84 3.93 4.40 12.41
N ILE A 85 3.09 4.94 13.29
CA ILE A 85 3.24 6.27 13.88
C ILE A 85 2.78 6.25 15.34
N ASN A 86 3.32 7.16 16.14
CA ASN A 86 2.76 7.51 17.43
C ASN A 86 2.34 8.98 17.40
N PHE A 87 1.15 9.32 17.87
CA PHE A 87 0.68 10.71 17.93
C PHE A 87 -0.27 10.86 19.11
N ASP A 88 -0.21 11.97 19.84
CA ASP A 88 -1.16 12.29 20.92
C ASP A 88 -1.46 11.11 21.87
N GLY A 89 -0.41 10.41 22.33
CA GLY A 89 -0.52 9.21 23.17
C GLY A 89 -1.00 7.93 22.46
N ASN A 90 -1.51 8.02 21.24
CA ASN A 90 -1.94 6.88 20.43
C ASN A 90 -0.76 6.17 19.76
N ILE A 91 -0.84 4.84 19.72
CA ILE A 91 0.13 3.95 19.08
C ILE A 91 -0.54 3.32 17.86
N ILE A 92 -0.07 3.68 16.67
CA ILE A 92 -0.52 3.08 15.41
C ILE A 92 0.54 2.12 14.89
N ARG A 93 0.14 0.90 14.56
CA ARG A 93 0.99 -0.06 13.85
C ARG A 93 0.30 -0.54 12.59
N LYS A 94 1.11 -0.82 11.56
CA LYS A 94 0.67 -1.47 10.33
C LYS A 94 1.67 -2.54 9.90
N GLY A 95 1.17 -3.58 9.23
CA GLY A 95 1.97 -4.67 8.71
C GLY A 95 1.09 -5.69 7.98
N SER A 96 1.67 -6.81 7.57
CA SER A 96 0.88 -7.95 7.08
C SER A 96 -0.07 -8.47 8.16
N VAL A 97 -1.06 -9.28 7.77
CA VAL A 97 -1.99 -9.91 8.73
C VAL A 97 -1.20 -10.71 9.76
N ASP A 98 -0.27 -11.56 9.33
CA ASP A 98 0.59 -12.33 10.24
C ASP A 98 1.39 -11.45 11.22
N ALA A 99 1.98 -10.35 10.74
CA ALA A 99 2.78 -9.47 11.57
C ALA A 99 1.94 -8.79 12.66
N VAL A 100 0.75 -8.29 12.29
CA VAL A 100 -0.17 -7.66 13.25
C VAL A 100 -0.79 -8.70 14.19
N GLN A 101 -1.08 -9.90 13.72
CA GLN A 101 -1.54 -11.00 14.57
C GLN A 101 -0.51 -11.34 15.65
N ASN A 102 0.77 -11.51 15.26
CA ASN A 102 1.85 -11.76 16.22
C ASN A 102 2.02 -10.61 17.22
N TYR A 103 1.84 -9.36 16.78
CA TYR A 103 1.84 -8.20 17.65
C TYR A 103 0.72 -8.26 18.71
N PHE A 104 -0.49 -8.63 18.31
CA PHE A 104 -1.62 -8.77 19.24
C PHE A 104 -1.39 -9.91 20.24
N LEU A 105 -0.91 -11.07 19.77
CA LEU A 105 -0.58 -12.19 20.64
C LEU A 105 0.48 -11.82 21.68
N ALA A 106 1.51 -11.06 21.29
CA ALA A 106 2.54 -10.58 22.21
C ALA A 106 2.00 -9.60 23.27
N LEU A 107 0.89 -8.89 22.98
CA LEU A 107 0.19 -8.03 23.93
C LEU A 107 -0.85 -8.77 24.77
N GLY A 108 -1.11 -10.06 24.49
CA GLY A 108 -2.21 -10.82 25.11
C GLY A 108 -3.60 -10.40 24.61
N HIS A 109 -3.68 -9.76 23.44
CA HIS A 109 -4.92 -9.30 22.83
C HIS A 109 -5.47 -10.34 21.82
N ALA A 110 -6.79 -10.38 21.66
CA ALA A 110 -7.44 -11.17 20.63
C ALA A 110 -7.32 -10.49 19.27
N PHE A 111 -6.91 -11.25 18.25
CA PHE A 111 -6.83 -10.76 16.87
C PHE A 111 -8.08 -11.18 16.08
N PRO A 112 -8.72 -10.28 15.29
CA PRO A 112 -9.95 -10.62 14.58
C PRO A 112 -9.78 -11.63 13.45
N ASP A 113 -10.57 -12.72 13.46
CA ASP A 113 -10.59 -13.74 12.41
C ASP A 113 -10.96 -13.17 11.02
N ALA A 114 -11.71 -12.06 10.99
CA ALA A 114 -12.07 -11.38 9.75
C ALA A 114 -10.84 -10.90 8.95
N CYS A 115 -9.74 -10.54 9.62
CA CYS A 115 -8.49 -10.17 8.95
C CYS A 115 -7.84 -11.38 8.27
N ILE A 116 -7.87 -12.53 8.92
CA ILE A 116 -7.35 -13.80 8.39
C ILE A 116 -8.16 -14.24 7.18
N LEU A 117 -9.50 -14.11 7.25
CA LEU A 117 -10.38 -14.45 6.14
C LEU A 117 -10.17 -13.51 4.94
N ALA A 118 -9.97 -12.21 5.18
CA ALA A 118 -9.70 -11.24 4.13
C ALA A 118 -8.41 -11.56 3.37
N GLU A 119 -7.33 -11.92 4.07
CA GLU A 119 -6.07 -12.31 3.44
C GLU A 119 -6.19 -13.60 2.62
N LYS A 120 -6.88 -14.62 3.16
CA LYS A 120 -7.16 -15.86 2.42
C LYS A 120 -7.94 -15.59 1.13
N THR A 121 -8.94 -14.72 1.20
CA THR A 121 -9.76 -14.32 0.03
C THR A 121 -8.93 -13.52 -0.98
N ALA A 122 -7.99 -12.73 -0.49
CA ALA A 122 -7.07 -11.94 -1.32
C ALA A 122 -5.90 -12.77 -1.88
N GLY A 123 -5.77 -14.07 -1.64
CA GLY A 123 -4.65 -14.93 -2.08
C GLY A 123 -4.43 -15.06 -3.60
N ILE A 124 -4.98 -14.16 -4.40
CA ILE A 124 -4.72 -13.99 -5.83
C ILE A 124 -3.35 -13.32 -6.01
N PRO A 125 -2.47 -13.84 -6.90
CA PRO A 125 -1.17 -13.22 -7.16
C PRO A 125 -1.27 -11.72 -7.46
N GLY A 126 -0.49 -10.90 -6.76
CA GLY A 126 -0.48 -9.44 -6.91
C GLY A 126 -1.37 -8.69 -5.92
N HIS A 127 -2.19 -9.37 -5.12
CA HIS A 127 -2.96 -8.77 -4.04
C HIS A 127 -2.17 -8.86 -2.72
N LYS A 128 -2.15 -7.76 -1.95
CA LYS A 128 -1.51 -7.68 -0.65
C LYS A 128 -2.40 -6.90 0.31
N ILE A 129 -2.55 -7.40 1.53
CA ILE A 129 -3.28 -6.70 2.60
C ILE A 129 -2.29 -6.22 3.65
N GLU A 130 -2.43 -4.97 4.08
CA GLU A 130 -1.83 -4.47 5.31
C GLU A 130 -2.95 -4.13 6.31
N VAL A 131 -2.83 -4.62 7.54
CA VAL A 131 -3.75 -4.30 8.63
C VAL A 131 -3.22 -3.09 9.37
N ILE A 132 -4.11 -2.17 9.77
CA ILE A 132 -3.79 -1.02 10.60
C ILE A 132 -4.50 -1.18 11.95
N CYS A 133 -3.74 -1.04 13.04
CA CYS A 133 -4.25 -1.07 14.40
C CYS A 133 -3.87 0.18 15.18
N LYS A 134 -4.76 0.59 16.11
CA LYS A 134 -4.62 1.71 17.04
C LYS A 134 -4.76 1.17 18.45
N ASN A 135 -3.76 1.39 19.30
CA ASN A 135 -3.77 1.01 20.73
C ASN A 135 -4.13 -0.46 20.99
N GLY A 136 -3.71 -1.38 20.11
CA GLY A 136 -4.01 -2.80 20.25
C GLY A 136 -5.42 -3.21 19.79
N GLU A 137 -6.09 -2.36 19.01
CA GLU A 137 -7.35 -2.66 18.33
C GLU A 137 -7.22 -2.49 16.82
N VAL A 138 -7.82 -3.37 16.03
CA VAL A 138 -7.83 -3.24 14.57
C VAL A 138 -8.82 -2.16 14.17
N ILE A 139 -8.35 -1.14 13.43
CA ILE A 139 -9.21 -0.05 12.92
C ILE A 139 -9.54 -0.21 11.44
N GLY A 140 -8.79 -1.06 10.72
CA GLY A 140 -9.09 -1.40 9.36
C GLY A 140 -7.93 -2.01 8.60
N MET A 141 -8.09 -2.11 7.29
CA MET A 141 -7.10 -2.68 6.40
C MET A 141 -6.97 -1.86 5.12
N VAL A 142 -5.77 -1.95 4.52
CA VAL A 142 -5.46 -1.41 3.20
C VAL A 142 -5.15 -2.59 2.30
N THR A 143 -5.94 -2.74 1.24
CA THR A 143 -5.68 -3.72 0.18
C THR A 143 -4.94 -3.04 -0.96
N LEU A 144 -3.89 -3.67 -1.44
CA LEU A 144 -3.08 -3.23 -2.57
C LEU A 144 -3.12 -4.31 -3.65
N VAL A 145 -3.47 -3.92 -4.87
CA VAL A 145 -3.47 -4.82 -6.03
C VAL A 145 -2.46 -4.30 -7.04
N LEU A 146 -1.46 -5.13 -7.36
CA LEU A 146 -0.46 -4.85 -8.38
C LEU A 146 -0.98 -5.33 -9.74
N GLU A 147 -1.43 -4.39 -10.55
CA GLU A 147 -1.75 -4.63 -11.95
C GLU A 147 -0.46 -4.48 -12.77
N GLN A 148 -0.06 -5.54 -13.47
CA GLN A 148 1.11 -5.52 -14.34
C GLN A 148 0.65 -5.45 -15.79
N SER A 149 1.01 -4.37 -16.49
CA SER A 149 0.85 -4.28 -17.94
C SER A 149 2.22 -4.32 -18.62
N VAL A 150 2.25 -4.91 -19.81
CA VAL A 150 3.42 -5.03 -20.65
C VAL A 150 3.21 -4.11 -21.85
N ILE A 151 4.02 -3.07 -21.99
CA ILE A 151 3.99 -2.18 -23.16
C ILE A 151 5.22 -2.46 -24.01
N SER A 152 5.03 -2.75 -25.29
CA SER A 152 6.10 -2.83 -26.29
C SER A 152 6.15 -1.53 -27.09
N GLU A 153 7.29 -0.83 -27.09
CA GLU A 153 7.53 0.31 -27.98
C GLU A 153 8.34 -0.15 -29.20
N ASN A 154 7.76 -0.04 -30.41
CA ASN A 154 8.48 -0.20 -31.67
C ASN A 154 8.99 1.18 -32.14
N ASN A 155 10.31 1.40 -32.09
CA ASN A 155 10.94 2.58 -32.66
C ASN A 155 11.00 2.45 -34.20
N ILE A 156 9.97 2.93 -34.91
CA ILE A 156 10.09 3.18 -36.35
C ILE A 156 10.82 4.51 -36.53
N LYS A 157 12.11 4.47 -36.86
CA LYS A 157 12.79 5.60 -37.48
C LYS A 157 12.32 5.69 -38.93
N GLU A 158 11.24 6.41 -39.18
CA GLU A 158 10.89 6.83 -40.53
C GLU A 158 11.68 8.12 -40.84
N ALA A 159 12.90 7.94 -41.31
CA ALA A 159 13.66 9.00 -41.96
C ALA A 159 14.35 8.42 -43.20
N ALA A 160 13.97 8.98 -44.34
CA ALA A 160 14.54 8.83 -45.68
C ALA A 160 14.23 7.52 -46.43
N LEU A 161 13.17 7.53 -47.25
CA LEU A 161 13.26 7.12 -48.66
C LEU A 161 12.03 7.57 -49.47
N THR A 162 12.11 8.78 -50.05
CA THR A 162 11.57 9.27 -51.35
C THR A 162 11.77 10.78 -51.29
N ALA A 163 12.83 11.39 -51.85
CA ALA A 163 13.16 11.45 -53.27
C ALA A 163 11.95 11.86 -54.11
#